data_AF-A0A7X9DLP4-F1
#
_entry.id   AF-A0A7X9DLP4-F1
#
_cell.length_a   1.000
_cell.length_b   1.000
_cell.length_c   1.000
_cell.angle_alpha   90.00
_cell.angle_beta   90.00
_cell.angle_gamma   90.00
#
_symmetry.space_group_name_H-M   'P 1'
#
loop_
_entity.id
_entity.type
_entity.pdbx_description
1 polymer ?
#
loop_
_entity_poly.entity_id
_entity_poly.type
_entity_poly.pdbx_seq_one_letter_code
_entity_poly.pdbx_strand_id
1 'polypeptide(L)'
;MSKGFTMIEIMIASSVLAILGGVGYSILNPRAAKLRAEDAIRLANIQKLAEGLEAYRQIERKLPVDTDGNGDPTNDVVNVNIHQFVADWPDGRPTAATQYNYVDSGNTVFGLVVARSDGRIYKYRSSTPWGKRVRECGSTAVPTDDLCP
;
A
#
# COMPACT_ATOMS: atom_id res chain seq x y z
N MET A 1 -50.80 17.54 -24.51
CA MET A 1 -50.15 18.78 -24.02
C MET A 1 -48.70 18.45 -23.67
N SER A 2 -47.77 18.51 -24.62
CA SER A 2 -46.34 18.34 -24.37
C SER A 2 -45.67 19.71 -24.45
N LYS A 3 -45.39 20.32 -23.31
CA LYS A 3 -44.46 21.46 -23.27
C LYS A 3 -43.06 20.87 -23.50
N GLY A 4 -42.62 20.86 -24.75
CA GLY A 4 -41.25 20.49 -25.10
C GLY A 4 -40.27 21.54 -24.56
N PHE A 5 -39.15 21.09 -24.03
CA PHE A 5 -38.05 21.95 -23.59
C PHE A 5 -37.65 22.90 -24.72
N THR A 6 -37.49 24.18 -24.42
CA THR A 6 -37.04 25.13 -25.46
C THR A 6 -35.55 24.97 -25.73
N MET A 7 -35.11 25.18 -26.97
CA MET A 7 -33.69 25.05 -27.34
C MET A 7 -32.79 25.96 -26.50
N ILE A 8 -33.27 27.17 -26.19
CA ILE A 8 -32.57 28.15 -25.34
C ILE A 8 -32.38 27.60 -23.93
N GLU A 9 -33.36 26.87 -23.40
CA GLU A 9 -33.35 26.31 -22.05
C GLU A 9 -32.34 25.17 -21.93
N ILE A 10 -32.19 24.33 -22.97
CA ILE A 10 -31.11 23.35 -23.07
C ILE A 10 -29.73 24.05 -23.17
N MET A 11 -29.62 25.13 -23.95
CA MET A 11 -28.36 25.87 -24.08
C MET A 11 -27.93 26.49 -22.75
N ILE A 12 -28.83 27.17 -22.04
CA ILE A 12 -28.53 27.79 -20.75
C ILE A 12 -28.23 26.71 -19.69
N ALA A 13 -28.97 25.60 -19.67
CA ALA A 13 -28.67 24.50 -18.76
C ALA A 13 -27.28 23.90 -19.01
N SER A 14 -26.92 23.67 -20.29
CA SER A 14 -25.62 23.12 -20.65
C SER A 14 -24.45 24.06 -20.33
N SER A 15 -24.63 25.38 -20.46
CA SER A 15 -23.59 26.35 -20.14
C SER A 15 -23.34 26.46 -18.64
N VAL A 16 -24.40 26.40 -17.82
CA VAL A 16 -24.28 26.34 -16.36
C VAL A 16 -23.57 25.06 -15.94
N LEU A 17 -23.93 23.90 -16.52
CA LEU A 17 -23.24 22.63 -16.26
C LEU A 17 -21.76 22.67 -16.65
N ALA A 18 -21.41 23.31 -17.77
CA ALA A 18 -20.02 23.44 -18.22
C ALA A 18 -19.18 24.29 -17.23
N ILE A 19 -19.73 25.40 -16.75
CA ILE A 19 -19.06 26.26 -15.77
C ILE A 19 -18.88 25.51 -14.44
N LEU A 20 -19.93 24.88 -13.94
CA LEU A 20 -19.88 24.12 -12.68
C LEU A 20 -18.92 22.92 -12.78
N GLY A 21 -18.89 22.22 -13.91
CA GLY A 21 -17.98 21.11 -14.16
C GLY A 21 -16.51 21.55 -14.17
N GLY A 22 -16.21 22.67 -14.85
CA GLY A 22 -14.86 23.23 -14.90
C GLY A 22 -14.34 23.68 -13.53
N VAL A 23 -15.17 24.40 -12.77
CA VAL A 23 -14.81 24.87 -11.42
C VAL A 23 -14.76 23.73 -10.41
N GLY A 24 -15.68 22.77 -10.49
CA GLY A 24 -15.70 21.62 -9.59
C GLY A 24 -14.43 20.76 -9.71
N TYR A 25 -13.95 20.52 -10.94
CA TYR A 25 -12.75 19.71 -11.16
C TYR A 25 -11.46 20.36 -10.63
N SER A 26 -11.35 21.69 -10.71
CA SER A 26 -10.16 22.41 -10.23
C SER A 26 -10.07 22.43 -8.70
N ILE A 27 -11.20 22.48 -7.99
CA ILE A 27 -11.24 22.53 -6.53
C ILE A 27 -10.98 21.14 -5.91
N LEU A 28 -11.56 20.08 -6.48
CA LEU A 28 -11.57 18.76 -5.86
C LEU A 28 -10.24 17.98 -5.97
N ASN A 29 -9.32 18.39 -6.85
CA ASN A 29 -8.05 17.70 -7.16
C ASN A 29 -8.13 16.16 -6.95
N PRO A 30 -8.95 15.46 -7.75
CA PRO A 30 -9.26 14.05 -7.54
C PRO A 30 -8.01 13.16 -7.58
N ARG A 31 -6.94 13.61 -8.25
CA ARG A 31 -5.65 12.94 -8.26
C ARG A 31 -5.02 12.90 -6.88
N ALA A 32 -4.97 14.03 -6.16
CA ALA A 32 -4.39 14.06 -4.81
C ALA A 32 -5.21 13.20 -3.83
N ALA A 33 -6.54 13.21 -3.95
CA ALA A 33 -7.40 12.34 -3.15
C ALA A 33 -7.13 10.85 -3.42
N LYS A 34 -6.98 10.47 -4.69
CA LYS A 34 -6.63 9.09 -5.08
C LYS A 34 -5.29 8.65 -4.50
N LEU A 35 -4.24 9.48 -4.64
CA LEU A 35 -2.90 9.14 -4.12
C LEU A 35 -2.91 8.92 -2.59
N ARG A 36 -3.64 9.77 -1.85
CA ARG A 36 -3.80 9.59 -0.39
C ARG A 36 -4.53 8.30 -0.02
N ALA A 37 -5.57 7.95 -0.78
CA ALA A 37 -6.30 6.70 -0.57
C ALA A 37 -5.41 5.48 -0.86
N GLU A 38 -4.63 5.53 -1.94
CA GLU A 38 -3.66 4.48 -2.27
C GLU A 38 -2.59 4.34 -1.18
N ASP A 39 -2.04 5.44 -0.67
CA ASP A 39 -1.04 5.40 0.40
C ASP A 39 -1.62 4.85 1.71
N ALA A 40 -2.89 5.16 2.03
CA ALA A 40 -3.58 4.55 3.15
C ALA A 40 -3.76 3.04 2.98
N ILE A 41 -4.04 2.57 1.76
CA ILE A 41 -4.11 1.13 1.44
C ILE A 41 -2.72 0.50 1.62
N ARG A 42 -1.65 1.13 1.13
CA ARG A 42 -0.27 0.64 1.29
C ARG A 42 0.12 0.50 2.76
N LEU A 43 -0.19 1.52 3.56
CA LEU A 43 0.04 1.51 5.01
C LEU A 43 -0.75 0.41 5.73
N ALA A 44 -2.04 0.24 5.40
CA ALA A 44 -2.86 -0.80 6.00
C ALA A 44 -2.37 -2.22 5.60
N ASN A 45 -1.95 -2.40 4.35
CA ASN A 45 -1.44 -3.67 3.86
C ASN A 45 -0.13 -4.06 4.54
N ILE A 46 0.85 -3.15 4.62
CA ILE A 46 2.13 -3.45 5.29
C ILE A 46 1.93 -3.75 6.79
N GLN A 47 0.96 -3.11 7.46
CA GLN A 47 0.60 -3.45 8.84
C GLN A 47 0.03 -4.87 8.95
N LYS A 48 -0.91 -5.24 8.08
CA LYS A 48 -1.48 -6.60 8.07
C LYS A 48 -0.45 -7.67 7.75
N LEU A 49 0.44 -7.40 6.78
CA LEU A 49 1.56 -8.30 6.46
C LEU A 49 2.49 -8.47 7.67
N ALA A 50 2.86 -7.37 8.33
CA ALA A 50 3.68 -7.40 9.52
C ALA A 50 3.04 -8.23 10.65
N GLU A 51 1.75 -8.03 10.91
CA GLU A 51 0.99 -8.80 11.91
C GLU A 51 0.91 -10.29 11.56
N GLY A 52 0.62 -10.62 10.29
CA GLY A 52 0.58 -12.00 9.82
C GLY A 52 1.94 -12.70 9.93
N LEU A 53 3.02 -12.03 9.57
CA LEU A 53 4.38 -12.57 9.67
C LEU A 53 4.85 -12.71 11.12
N GLU A 54 4.46 -11.79 12.02
CA GLU A 54 4.69 -11.94 13.46
C GLU A 54 3.91 -13.12 14.04
N ALA A 55 2.65 -13.31 13.63
CA ALA A 55 1.85 -14.45 14.05
C ALA A 55 2.45 -15.79 13.56
N TYR A 56 2.88 -15.84 12.30
CA TYR A 56 3.61 -16.98 11.75
C TYR A 56 4.84 -17.30 12.60
N ARG A 57 5.66 -16.28 12.91
CA ARG A 57 6.85 -16.44 13.77
C ARG A 57 6.51 -16.99 15.16
N GLN A 58 5.39 -16.58 15.74
CA GLN A 58 4.98 -17.05 17.07
C GLN A 58 4.57 -18.52 17.08
N ILE A 59 3.93 -19.00 16.01
CA ILE A 59 3.41 -20.37 15.93
C ILE A 59 4.47 -21.34 15.40
N GLU A 60 5.08 -21.03 14.26
CA GLU A 60 6.05 -21.89 13.57
C GLU A 60 7.47 -21.77 14.17
N ARG A 61 7.69 -20.78 15.06
CA ARG A 61 8.99 -20.48 15.72
C ARG A 61 10.15 -20.20 14.74
N LYS A 62 9.83 -19.89 13.50
CA LYS A 62 10.77 -19.52 12.43
C LYS A 62 10.19 -18.37 11.61
N LEU A 63 11.05 -17.60 10.96
CA LEU A 63 10.60 -16.65 9.96
C LEU A 63 10.40 -17.35 8.61
N PRO A 64 9.52 -16.84 7.74
CA PRO A 64 9.50 -17.27 6.35
C PRO A 64 10.83 -17.00 5.66
N VAL A 65 11.20 -17.86 4.72
CA VAL A 65 12.40 -17.72 3.92
C VAL A 65 11.98 -17.33 2.51
N ASP A 66 12.51 -16.21 2.02
CA ASP A 66 12.39 -15.81 0.62
C ASP A 66 13.52 -16.48 -0.18
N THR A 67 13.22 -17.62 -0.82
CA THR A 67 14.22 -18.46 -1.47
C THR A 67 14.48 -18.02 -2.92
N ASP A 68 13.47 -17.48 -3.58
CA ASP A 68 13.59 -16.97 -4.95
C ASP A 68 14.09 -15.51 -5.01
N GLY A 69 14.09 -14.80 -3.87
CA GLY A 69 14.63 -13.46 -3.71
C GLY A 69 13.75 -12.38 -4.31
N ASN A 70 12.46 -12.65 -4.50
CA ASN A 70 11.52 -11.73 -5.13
C ASN A 70 10.87 -10.74 -4.14
N GLY A 71 11.08 -10.91 -2.83
CA GLY A 71 10.50 -10.09 -1.77
C GLY A 71 9.14 -10.55 -1.24
N ASP A 72 8.58 -11.64 -1.74
CA ASP A 72 7.33 -12.28 -1.34
C ASP A 72 7.60 -13.72 -0.86
N PRO A 73 7.71 -13.96 0.45
CA PRO A 73 7.95 -15.31 0.95
C PRO A 73 6.71 -16.21 0.88
N THR A 74 5.54 -15.72 0.46
CA THR A 74 4.30 -16.51 0.46
C THR A 74 4.20 -17.46 -0.73
N ASN A 75 4.95 -17.21 -1.81
CA ASN A 75 4.98 -18.08 -2.98
C ASN A 75 5.98 -19.25 -2.85
N ASP A 76 6.79 -19.24 -1.79
CA ASP A 76 7.87 -20.18 -1.55
C ASP A 76 7.37 -21.45 -0.85
N VAL A 77 7.58 -22.60 -1.49
CA VAL A 77 7.15 -23.92 -1.00
C VAL A 77 7.78 -24.33 0.34
N VAL A 78 8.89 -23.71 0.74
CA VAL A 78 9.55 -23.97 2.03
C VAL A 78 8.76 -23.40 3.22
N ASN A 79 7.87 -22.43 2.98
CA ASN A 79 7.08 -21.74 3.98
C ASN A 79 5.74 -22.45 4.22
N VAL A 80 5.83 -23.61 4.87
CA VAL A 80 4.68 -24.43 5.25
C VAL A 80 3.67 -23.59 6.06
N ASN A 81 2.38 -23.69 5.73
CA ASN A 81 1.26 -23.00 6.38
C ASN A 81 1.24 -21.46 6.30
N ILE A 82 2.14 -20.82 5.55
CA ILE A 82 2.20 -19.34 5.50
C ILE A 82 0.86 -18.71 5.07
N HIS A 83 0.12 -19.36 4.18
CA HIS A 83 -1.19 -18.92 3.72
C HIS A 83 -2.30 -18.90 4.80
N GLN A 84 -2.07 -19.53 5.96
CA GLN A 84 -2.98 -19.43 7.11
C GLN A 84 -2.84 -18.10 7.84
N PHE A 85 -1.68 -17.44 7.70
CA PHE A 85 -1.34 -16.18 8.38
C PHE A 85 -1.34 -14.98 7.43
N VAL A 86 -0.88 -15.20 6.19
CA VAL A 86 -0.87 -14.22 5.12
C VAL A 86 -1.65 -14.81 3.95
N ALA A 87 -2.93 -14.44 3.84
CA ALA A 87 -3.82 -15.00 2.84
C ALA A 87 -3.40 -14.64 1.40
N ASP A 88 -2.85 -13.45 1.22
CA ASP A 88 -2.58 -12.88 -0.10
C ASP A 88 -1.47 -11.82 0.02
N TRP A 89 -0.47 -11.90 -0.84
CA TRP A 89 0.57 -10.88 -0.97
C TRP A 89 0.10 -9.79 -1.93
N PRO A 90 -0.02 -8.52 -1.49
CA PRO A 90 -0.72 -7.47 -2.24
C PRO A 90 0.12 -6.85 -3.36
N ASP A 91 0.90 -7.65 -4.10
CA ASP A 91 1.67 -7.16 -5.22
C ASP A 91 0.77 -6.66 -6.36
N GLY A 92 1.24 -5.59 -7.00
CA GLY A 92 0.48 -4.85 -8.00
C GLY A 92 -0.74 -4.12 -7.45
N ARG A 93 -0.89 -4.01 -6.11
CA ARG A 93 -2.02 -3.33 -5.46
C ARG A 93 -1.56 -2.31 -4.39
N PRO A 94 -2.12 -1.09 -4.40
CA PRO A 94 -3.29 -0.63 -5.17
C PRO A 94 -3.00 -0.24 -6.63
N THR A 95 -1.72 -0.17 -7.03
CA THR A 95 -1.31 0.09 -8.41
C THR A 95 -0.34 -0.99 -8.88
N ALA A 96 -0.31 -1.28 -10.19
CA ALA A 96 0.52 -2.34 -10.77
C ALA A 96 2.04 -2.22 -10.45
N ALA A 97 2.51 -1.03 -10.10
CA ALA A 97 3.90 -0.78 -9.70
C ALA A 97 4.14 -0.90 -8.19
N THR A 98 3.11 -1.14 -7.38
CA THR A 98 3.26 -1.32 -5.93
C THR A 98 3.80 -2.71 -5.65
N GLN A 99 4.94 -2.78 -4.99
CA GLN A 99 5.60 -4.01 -4.56
C GLN A 99 5.91 -3.91 -3.07
N TYR A 100 5.69 -5.01 -2.35
CA TYR A 100 6.06 -5.15 -0.94
C TYR A 100 7.26 -6.08 -0.88
N ASN A 101 8.36 -5.61 -0.28
CA ASN A 101 9.58 -6.39 -0.21
C ASN A 101 9.84 -6.82 1.22
N TYR A 102 9.84 -8.12 1.43
CA TYR A 102 10.27 -8.82 2.63
C TYR A 102 11.76 -9.09 2.60
N VAL A 103 12.43 -8.93 3.74
CA VAL A 103 13.79 -9.44 3.94
C VAL A 103 13.93 -9.92 5.37
N ASP A 104 14.41 -11.15 5.56
CA ASP A 104 14.83 -11.63 6.87
C ASP A 104 16.33 -11.36 7.11
N SER A 105 16.69 -11.11 8.37
CA SER A 105 18.06 -10.90 8.81
C SER A 105 18.38 -11.92 9.89
N GLY A 106 19.08 -12.98 9.49
CA GLY A 106 19.54 -14.03 10.39
C GLY A 106 18.40 -14.75 11.12
N ASN A 107 17.24 -14.91 10.46
CA ASN A 107 16.09 -15.68 10.95
C ASN A 107 15.51 -15.22 12.32
N THR A 108 15.87 -14.01 12.79
CA THR A 108 15.44 -13.46 14.09
C THR A 108 14.69 -12.15 13.96
N VAL A 109 15.07 -11.35 12.95
CA VAL A 109 14.43 -10.07 12.62
C VAL A 109 14.03 -10.11 11.15
N PHE A 110 12.87 -9.54 10.83
CA PHE A 110 12.49 -9.28 9.45
C PHE A 110 12.14 -7.81 9.25
N GLY A 111 12.28 -7.38 8.00
CA GLY A 111 11.86 -6.08 7.52
C GLY A 111 10.85 -6.22 6.39
N LEU A 112 9.95 -5.25 6.29
CA LEU A 112 9.08 -5.04 5.13
C LEU A 112 9.24 -3.60 4.66
N VAL A 113 9.22 -3.39 3.35
CA VAL A 113 9.16 -2.04 2.77
C VAL A 113 8.16 -1.97 1.63
N VAL A 114 7.52 -0.81 1.47
CA VAL A 114 6.71 -0.46 0.31
C VAL A 114 6.90 1.01 -0.04
N ALA A 115 7.00 1.31 -1.33
CA ALA A 115 7.12 2.69 -1.82
C ALA A 115 5.81 3.45 -1.70
N ARG A 116 5.90 4.72 -1.29
CA ARG A 116 4.78 5.65 -1.21
C ARG A 116 4.69 6.52 -2.47
N SER A 117 3.53 7.12 -2.71
CA SER A 117 3.29 7.92 -3.91
C SER A 117 4.21 9.15 -4.09
N ASP A 118 4.82 9.63 -3.00
CA ASP A 118 5.72 10.79 -2.97
C ASP A 118 7.22 10.41 -3.00
N GLY A 119 7.54 9.13 -3.22
CA GLY A 119 8.91 8.63 -3.28
C GLY A 119 9.52 8.29 -1.91
N ARG A 120 8.79 8.53 -0.81
CA ARG A 120 9.14 7.99 0.51
C ARG A 120 8.78 6.52 0.60
N ILE A 121 9.13 5.86 1.70
CA ILE A 121 8.76 4.46 1.92
C ILE A 121 8.05 4.27 3.26
N TYR A 122 7.12 3.33 3.29
CA TYR A 122 6.68 2.73 4.55
C TYR A 122 7.58 1.56 4.85
N LYS A 123 8.17 1.56 6.05
CA LYS A 123 9.05 0.50 6.51
C LYS A 123 8.55 -0.07 7.81
N TYR A 124 8.52 -1.39 7.88
CA TYR A 124 8.32 -2.14 9.11
C TYR A 124 9.59 -2.89 9.45
N ARG A 125 9.93 -2.97 10.74
CA ARG A 125 10.95 -3.89 11.24
C ARG A 125 10.45 -4.54 12.51
N SER A 126 10.64 -5.85 12.61
CA SER A 126 10.24 -6.64 13.78
C SER A 126 11.16 -6.45 15.00
N SER A 127 12.14 -5.54 14.89
CA SER A 127 13.10 -5.22 15.94
C SER A 127 12.44 -4.43 17.08
N THR A 128 12.99 -4.57 18.28
CA THR A 128 12.51 -3.87 19.49
C THR A 128 12.71 -2.34 19.49
N PRO A 129 13.74 -1.73 18.85
CA PRO A 129 13.93 -0.28 18.88
C PRO A 129 12.76 0.52 18.32
N TRP A 130 12.00 -0.06 17.39
CA TRP A 130 10.87 0.62 16.75
C TRP A 130 9.52 0.27 17.36
N GLY A 131 9.50 -0.62 18.36
CA GLY A 131 8.28 -1.07 19.03
C GLY A 131 7.33 -1.85 18.11
N LYS A 132 7.86 -2.54 17.08
CA LYS A 132 7.09 -3.33 16.10
C LYS A 132 5.97 -2.52 15.42
N ARG A 133 6.34 -1.35 14.88
CA ARG A 133 5.41 -0.44 14.18
C ARG A 133 5.97 -0.05 12.83
N VAL A 134 5.06 0.23 11.90
CA VAL A 134 5.39 0.80 10.60
C VAL A 134 5.80 2.27 10.79
N ARG A 135 6.85 2.69 10.10
CA ARG A 135 7.36 4.06 10.07
C ARG A 135 7.43 4.58 8.65
N GLU A 136 7.35 5.89 8.52
CA GLU A 136 7.59 6.59 7.27
C GLU A 136 9.07 6.98 7.20
N CYS A 137 9.77 6.50 6.19
CA CYS A 137 11.20 6.76 5.98
C CYS A 137 11.45 7.43 4.62
N GLY A 138 12.62 8.03 4.47
CA GLY A 138 13.13 8.51 3.20
C GLY A 138 13.41 7.37 2.21
N SER A 139 13.66 7.74 0.96
CA SER A 139 13.80 6.82 -0.17
C SER A 139 15.04 5.90 -0.10
N THR A 140 15.98 6.19 0.80
CA THR A 140 17.24 5.43 0.97
C THR A 140 17.14 4.36 2.05
N ALA A 141 16.03 4.29 2.78
CA ALA A 141 15.85 3.31 3.83
C ALA A 141 15.75 1.88 3.24
N VAL A 142 16.43 0.93 3.88
CA VAL A 142 16.47 -0.48 3.47
C VAL A 142 15.76 -1.35 4.50
N PRO A 143 15.14 -2.49 4.13
CA PRO A 143 14.44 -3.35 5.09
C PRO A 143 15.36 -3.98 6.15
N THR A 144 16.67 -4.02 5.90
CA THR A 144 17.65 -4.78 6.69
C THR A 144 18.17 -4.07 7.94
N ASP A 145 17.99 -2.76 8.10
CA ASP A 145 18.55 -1.97 9.21
C ASP A 145 17.49 -1.31 10.13
N ASP A 146 17.90 -0.76 11.27
CA ASP A 146 17.02 0.00 12.19
C ASP A 146 17.00 1.49 11.84
N LEU A 147 17.43 1.85 10.63
CA LEU A 147 17.54 3.24 10.21
C LEU A 147 16.31 3.64 9.39
N CYS A 148 15.88 4.88 9.60
CA CYS A 148 14.80 5.51 8.88
C CYS A 148 15.25 6.93 8.51
N PRO A 149 16.31 7.04 7.67
CA PRO A 149 16.84 8.32 7.22
C PRO A 149 15.84 9.11 6.39
#